data_AF-A0A0S4M2Z4-F1
#
_entry.id   AF-A0A0S4M2Z4-F1
#
_cell.length_a   1.000
_cell.length_b   1.000
_cell.length_c   1.000
_cell.angle_alpha   90.00
_cell.angle_beta   90.00
_cell.angle_gamma   90.00
#
_symmetry.space_group_name_H-M   'P 1'
#
loop_
_entity.id
_entity.type
_entity.pdbx_description
1 polymer ?
#
loop_
_entity_poly.entity_id
_entity_poly.type
_entity_poly.pdbx_seq_one_letter_code
_entity_poly.pdbx_strand_id
1 'polypeptide(L)'
;MLETGCFMPSSLFELSIKFIFSVDCKESMSNLRQLSYAETIEAAILVRRKMVSFSKYETISESASGGEMFPDSWVKFCDDNYFLSNNPQQIRVLTDLSKRINGIVADANDIFSEIFPSNIYDAYWSSHPMYQVIYTESSADIIKNYQNMKSHILSLPDPPSIEKDLMLPLLPSSEEIYYYDPLCFFPICIVECGSPAKKRMCNAAVILPRSLRFIDYAVLVSISNLKESRGKISKILYCLSMASLFQINRSISSLVKSFLHRNALYLEKVEERDRLIMSSLNVIICLRNFINYVSGLEKTIFSAIKICNFFPLEDMKEMFERRDPYLCRNEIKKVSSFLKKKYFSLISRKKLRADDLVKKISENKLGNNSKFLSVSVENATKSLRKLNNEIREMEMFLLNFTD
;
A
#
# COMPACT_ATOMS: atom_id res chain seq x y z
N MET A 1 14.94 35.47 -7.79
CA MET A 1 14.30 35.02 -9.04
C MET A 1 13.53 33.76 -8.72
N LEU A 2 12.20 33.81 -8.72
CA LEU A 2 11.35 32.62 -8.61
C LEU A 2 11.34 31.98 -10.00
N GLU A 3 11.95 30.80 -10.15
CA GLU A 3 11.76 29.98 -11.34
C GLU A 3 10.27 29.65 -11.45
N THR A 4 9.56 30.35 -12.33
CA THR A 4 8.23 29.96 -12.77
C THR A 4 8.37 28.65 -13.57
N GLY A 5 8.41 27.53 -12.84
CA GLY A 5 8.47 26.21 -13.44
C GLY A 5 7.23 26.01 -14.31
N CYS A 6 7.43 25.87 -15.62
CA CYS A 6 6.37 25.46 -16.55
C CYS A 6 5.74 24.17 -16.03
N PHE A 7 4.45 24.24 -15.67
CA PHE A 7 3.65 23.06 -15.34
C PHE A 7 3.52 22.20 -16.59
N MET A 8 4.33 21.15 -16.69
CA MET A 8 4.11 20.08 -17.65
C MET A 8 2.93 19.25 -17.16
N PRO A 9 1.78 19.25 -17.86
CA PRO A 9 0.63 18.44 -17.44
C PRO A 9 1.01 16.96 -17.45
N SER A 10 0.55 16.21 -16.44
CA SER A 10 0.78 14.76 -16.39
C SER A 10 0.13 14.08 -17.60
N SER A 11 0.85 13.11 -18.19
CA SER A 11 0.28 12.27 -19.26
C SER A 11 -0.87 11.39 -18.74
N LEU A 12 -1.77 10.93 -19.64
CA LEU A 12 -2.85 10.01 -19.27
C LEU A 12 -2.32 8.72 -18.61
N PHE A 13 -1.17 8.23 -19.07
CA PHE A 13 -0.50 7.08 -18.47
C PHE A 13 -0.05 7.37 -17.04
N GLU A 14 0.53 8.54 -16.77
CA GLU A 14 0.89 8.95 -15.41
C GLU A 14 -0.33 9.09 -14.50
N LEU A 15 -1.41 9.71 -14.99
CA LEU A 15 -2.65 9.84 -14.23
C LEU A 15 -3.25 8.47 -13.90
N SER A 16 -3.18 7.52 -14.84
CA SER A 16 -3.63 6.15 -14.64
C SER A 16 -2.79 5.42 -13.58
N ILE A 17 -1.46 5.56 -13.63
CA ILE A 17 -0.56 5.01 -12.60
C ILE A 17 -0.87 5.63 -11.24
N LYS A 18 -0.99 6.95 -11.14
CA LYS A 18 -1.31 7.65 -9.88
C LYS A 18 -2.60 7.11 -9.27
N PHE A 19 -3.64 6.95 -10.09
CA PHE A 19 -4.94 6.45 -9.68
C PHE A 19 -4.89 4.97 -9.24
N ILE A 20 -4.36 4.08 -10.08
CA ILE A 20 -4.32 2.62 -9.81
C ILE A 20 -3.50 2.31 -8.56
N PHE A 21 -2.36 2.97 -8.40
CA PHE A 21 -1.39 2.66 -7.35
C PHE A 21 -1.51 3.58 -6.14
N SER A 22 -2.42 4.57 -6.16
CA SER A 22 -2.63 5.54 -5.08
C SER A 22 -1.33 6.24 -4.65
N VAL A 23 -0.51 6.64 -5.64
CA VAL A 23 0.74 7.41 -5.42
C VAL A 23 0.68 8.71 -6.19
N ASP A 24 1.25 9.78 -5.65
CA ASP A 24 1.28 11.09 -6.29
C ASP A 24 2.69 11.69 -6.37
N CYS A 25 3.63 11.17 -5.58
CA CYS A 25 4.93 11.78 -5.44
C CYS A 25 5.91 11.43 -6.56
N LYS A 26 6.84 12.36 -6.84
CA LYS A 26 7.79 12.27 -7.95
C LYS A 26 8.68 11.04 -7.81
N GLU A 27 9.14 10.74 -6.60
CA GLU A 27 10.00 9.61 -6.27
C GLU A 27 9.30 8.27 -6.51
N SER A 28 8.04 8.16 -6.08
CA SER A 28 7.21 6.98 -6.34
C SER A 28 6.96 6.78 -7.82
N MET A 29 6.56 7.85 -8.51
CA MET A 29 6.34 7.83 -9.96
C MET A 29 7.60 7.47 -10.74
N SER A 30 8.78 7.95 -10.32
CA SER A 30 10.06 7.59 -10.92
C SER A 30 10.35 6.09 -10.83
N ASN A 31 9.99 5.44 -9.71
CA ASN A 31 10.14 3.99 -9.57
C ASN A 31 9.14 3.21 -10.42
N LEU A 32 7.88 3.66 -10.50
CA LEU A 32 6.87 3.00 -11.33
C LEU A 32 7.16 3.15 -12.83
N ARG A 33 7.73 4.27 -13.27
CA ARG A 33 8.16 4.48 -14.68
C ARG A 33 9.29 3.56 -15.13
N GLN A 34 9.98 2.89 -14.21
CA GLN A 34 10.97 1.88 -14.59
C GLN A 34 10.31 0.60 -15.11
N LEU A 35 9.01 0.41 -14.84
CA LEU A 35 8.23 -0.68 -15.42
C LEU A 35 7.92 -0.38 -16.89
N SER A 36 8.06 -1.40 -17.73
CA SER A 36 7.52 -1.38 -19.09
C SER A 36 5.99 -1.31 -19.05
N TYR A 37 5.37 -1.00 -20.19
CA TYR A 37 3.91 -0.97 -20.30
C TYR A 37 3.28 -2.33 -19.93
N ALA A 38 3.88 -3.44 -20.40
CA ALA A 38 3.43 -4.79 -20.06
C ALA A 38 3.54 -5.08 -18.56
N GLU A 39 4.69 -4.76 -17.93
CA GLU A 39 4.89 -4.91 -16.48
C GLU A 39 3.92 -4.04 -15.67
N THR A 40 3.58 -2.84 -16.17
CA THR A 40 2.61 -1.94 -15.52
C THR A 40 1.21 -2.52 -15.55
N ILE A 41 0.80 -3.14 -16.66
CA ILE A 41 -0.48 -3.85 -16.77
C ILE A 41 -0.51 -5.03 -15.80
N GLU A 42 0.56 -5.83 -15.74
CA GLU A 42 0.65 -6.94 -14.80
C GLU A 42 0.57 -6.47 -13.33
N ALA A 43 1.29 -5.41 -12.99
CA ALA A 43 1.23 -4.78 -11.67
C ALA A 43 -0.21 -4.30 -11.34
N ALA A 44 -0.90 -3.68 -12.29
CA ALA A 44 -2.29 -3.25 -12.12
C ALA A 44 -3.24 -4.43 -11.91
N ILE A 45 -3.03 -5.54 -12.64
CA ILE A 45 -3.80 -6.78 -12.46
C ILE A 45 -3.57 -7.37 -11.07
N LEU A 46 -2.32 -7.39 -10.58
CA LEU A 46 -2.00 -7.85 -9.22
C LEU A 46 -2.72 -7.02 -8.16
N VAL A 47 -2.61 -5.69 -8.24
CA VAL A 47 -3.28 -4.75 -7.33
C VAL A 47 -4.79 -4.95 -7.32
N ARG A 48 -5.41 -5.11 -8.51
CA ARG A 48 -6.84 -5.32 -8.61
C ARG A 48 -7.30 -6.64 -7.98
N ARG A 49 -6.52 -7.71 -8.17
CA ARG A 49 -6.89 -9.05 -7.69
C ARG A 49 -6.58 -9.26 -6.21
N LYS A 50 -5.68 -8.47 -5.62
CA LYS A 50 -5.20 -8.53 -4.22
C LYS A 50 -4.46 -9.82 -3.88
N MET A 51 -5.10 -10.98 -4.02
CA MET A 51 -4.51 -12.29 -3.74
C MET A 51 -4.75 -13.23 -4.91
N VAL A 52 -3.66 -13.76 -5.45
CA VAL A 52 -3.69 -14.69 -6.58
C VAL A 52 -2.65 -15.77 -6.33
N SER A 53 -3.05 -17.02 -6.52
CA SER A 53 -2.10 -18.11 -6.60
C SER A 53 -1.59 -18.31 -8.01
N PHE A 54 -0.27 -18.44 -8.15
CA PHE A 54 0.36 -18.67 -9.45
C PHE A 54 1.00 -20.05 -9.55
N SER A 55 0.83 -20.69 -10.70
CA SER A 55 1.75 -21.71 -11.20
C SER A 55 2.97 -21.03 -11.83
N LYS A 56 4.13 -21.69 -11.81
CA LYS A 56 5.30 -21.24 -12.58
C LYS A 56 5.08 -21.22 -14.10
N TYR A 57 4.03 -21.88 -14.60
CA TYR A 57 3.69 -21.96 -16.02
C TYR A 57 2.65 -20.91 -16.47
N GLU A 58 2.15 -20.07 -15.57
CA GLU A 58 1.20 -19.01 -15.90
C GLU A 58 1.81 -17.62 -15.67
N THR A 59 1.42 -16.67 -16.51
CA THR A 59 1.70 -15.26 -16.28
C THR A 59 0.62 -14.65 -15.40
N ILE A 60 0.90 -13.47 -14.84
CA ILE A 60 -0.08 -12.71 -14.04
C ILE A 60 -1.34 -12.45 -14.86
N SER A 61 -1.19 -12.10 -16.14
CA SER A 61 -2.31 -11.81 -17.05
C SER A 61 -3.13 -13.06 -17.41
N GLU A 62 -2.51 -14.24 -17.46
CA GLU A 62 -3.17 -15.50 -17.81
C GLU A 62 -3.96 -16.13 -16.66
N SER A 63 -3.61 -15.81 -15.41
CA SER A 63 -4.27 -16.39 -14.26
C SER A 63 -5.75 -16.01 -14.26
N ALA A 64 -6.63 -17.01 -14.39
CA ALA A 64 -8.08 -16.84 -14.30
C ALA A 64 -8.59 -17.00 -12.86
N SER A 65 -7.72 -17.40 -11.93
CA SER A 65 -8.08 -17.64 -10.53
C SER A 65 -8.21 -16.32 -9.79
N GLY A 66 -9.43 -15.81 -9.67
CA GLY A 66 -9.77 -14.62 -8.89
C GLY A 66 -10.29 -14.88 -7.47
N GLY A 67 -10.21 -16.11 -6.95
CA GLY A 67 -10.82 -16.45 -5.65
C GLY A 67 -10.21 -17.61 -4.87
N GLU A 68 -9.19 -18.29 -5.39
CA GLU A 68 -8.47 -19.32 -4.64
C GLU A 68 -7.48 -18.62 -3.71
N MET A 69 -7.91 -18.39 -2.47
CA MET A 69 -7.09 -17.73 -1.46
C MET A 69 -6.04 -18.70 -0.90
N PHE A 70 -4.79 -18.23 -0.90
CA PHE A 70 -3.74 -18.79 -0.06
C PHE A 70 -4.17 -18.68 1.41
N PRO A 71 -4.24 -19.78 2.17
CA PRO A 71 -4.52 -19.73 3.60
C PRO A 71 -3.46 -18.88 4.33
N ASP A 72 -3.86 -18.11 5.33
CA ASP A 72 -2.91 -17.32 6.13
C ASP A 72 -1.86 -18.21 6.83
N SER A 73 -2.21 -19.47 7.12
CA SER A 73 -1.26 -20.47 7.65
C SER A 73 -0.09 -20.75 6.70
N TRP A 74 -0.27 -20.58 5.39
CA TRP A 74 0.81 -20.77 4.42
C TRP A 74 1.79 -19.59 4.42
N VAL A 75 1.31 -18.36 4.66
CA VAL A 75 2.19 -17.19 4.85
C VAL A 75 3.10 -17.41 6.05
N LYS A 76 2.52 -17.88 7.17
CA LYS A 76 3.29 -18.24 8.37
C LYS A 76 4.28 -19.38 8.08
N PHE A 77 3.85 -20.42 7.37
CA PHE A 77 4.73 -21.51 6.98
C PHE A 77 5.93 -21.02 6.15
N CYS A 78 5.71 -20.15 5.17
CA CYS A 78 6.79 -19.55 4.38
C CYS A 78 7.77 -18.75 5.25
N ASP A 79 7.26 -17.99 6.23
CA ASP A 79 8.09 -17.26 7.19
C ASP A 79 8.97 -18.19 8.02
N ASP A 80 8.39 -19.24 8.58
CA ASP A 80 9.09 -20.18 9.45
C ASP A 80 10.07 -21.10 8.68
N ASN A 81 9.84 -21.31 7.38
CA ASN A 81 10.54 -22.33 6.59
C ASN A 81 11.18 -21.79 5.31
N TYR A 82 11.38 -20.48 5.15
CA TYR A 82 11.87 -19.88 3.90
C TYR A 82 13.19 -20.49 3.39
N PHE A 83 14.03 -21.01 4.28
CA PHE A 83 15.29 -21.68 3.96
C PHE A 83 15.13 -22.97 3.15
N LEU A 84 13.93 -23.56 3.13
CA LEU A 84 13.60 -24.72 2.29
C LEU A 84 13.28 -24.36 0.84
N SER A 85 13.12 -23.08 0.51
CA SER A 85 12.84 -22.60 -0.83
C SER A 85 14.06 -22.67 -1.74
N ASN A 86 13.83 -22.78 -3.05
CA ASN A 86 14.87 -22.61 -4.06
C ASN A 86 15.36 -21.14 -4.16
N ASN A 87 14.61 -20.18 -3.61
CA ASN A 87 15.01 -18.78 -3.51
C ASN A 87 14.73 -18.22 -2.09
N PRO A 88 15.53 -18.61 -1.09
CA PRO A 88 15.29 -18.22 0.30
C PRO A 88 15.47 -16.72 0.52
N GLN A 89 16.34 -16.05 -0.24
CA GLN A 89 16.55 -14.60 -0.12
C GLN A 89 15.31 -13.81 -0.53
N GLN A 90 14.63 -14.19 -1.63
CA GLN A 90 13.42 -13.51 -2.08
C GLN A 90 12.30 -13.61 -1.04
N ILE A 91 12.05 -14.81 -0.51
CA ILE A 91 11.02 -15.02 0.52
C ILE A 91 11.37 -14.21 1.77
N ARG A 92 12.61 -14.27 2.25
CA ARG A 92 13.04 -13.51 3.43
C ARG A 92 12.77 -12.00 3.27
N VAL A 93 13.19 -11.42 2.14
CA VAL A 93 12.98 -9.99 1.86
C VAL A 93 11.49 -9.65 1.81
N LEU A 94 10.68 -10.49 1.18
CA LEU A 94 9.23 -10.32 1.13
C LEU A 94 8.57 -10.40 2.50
N THR A 95 8.98 -11.35 3.33
CA THR A 95 8.44 -11.51 4.68
C THR A 95 8.83 -10.35 5.58
N ASP A 96 10.11 -9.94 5.54
CA ASP A 96 10.60 -8.79 6.30
C ASP A 96 9.88 -7.50 5.89
N LEU A 97 9.68 -7.30 4.59
CA LEU A 97 8.92 -6.16 4.07
C LEU A 97 7.45 -6.21 4.52
N SER A 98 6.80 -7.37 4.39
CA SER A 98 5.41 -7.57 4.80
C SER A 98 5.20 -7.29 6.30
N LYS A 99 6.09 -7.80 7.17
CA LYS A 99 6.07 -7.54 8.61
C LYS A 99 6.20 -6.05 8.92
N ARG A 100 7.12 -5.34 8.26
CA ARG A 100 7.32 -3.89 8.45
C ARG A 100 6.14 -3.07 7.96
N ILE A 101 5.58 -3.43 6.81
CA ILE A 101 4.36 -2.81 6.28
C ILE A 101 3.20 -2.99 7.24
N ASN A 102 2.98 -4.21 7.74
CA ASN A 102 1.91 -4.48 8.71
C ASN A 102 2.14 -3.70 10.01
N GLY A 103 3.39 -3.55 10.45
CA GLY A 103 3.74 -2.67 11.57
C GLY A 103 3.39 -1.21 11.29
N ILE A 104 3.73 -0.69 10.11
CA ILE A 104 3.38 0.68 9.69
C ILE A 104 1.86 0.89 9.67
N VAL A 105 1.11 -0.08 9.13
CA VAL A 105 -0.36 -0.03 9.08
C VAL A 105 -0.96 -0.11 10.48
N ALA A 106 -0.45 -1.00 11.35
CA ALA A 106 -0.90 -1.12 12.72
C ALA A 106 -0.61 0.16 13.53
N ASP A 107 0.62 0.68 13.46
CA ASP A 107 1.00 1.92 14.13
C ASP A 107 0.19 3.11 13.61
N ALA A 108 -0.06 3.18 12.30
CA ALA A 108 -0.93 4.20 11.73
C ALA A 108 -2.36 4.04 12.26
N ASN A 109 -2.92 2.84 12.24
CA ASN A 109 -4.24 2.58 12.78
C ASN A 109 -4.31 2.91 14.27
N ASP A 110 -3.29 2.61 15.08
CA ASP A 110 -3.25 2.94 16.51
C ASP A 110 -3.20 4.45 16.77
N ILE A 111 -2.63 5.24 15.85
CA ILE A 111 -2.70 6.70 15.91
C ILE A 111 -4.16 7.17 15.76
N PHE A 112 -5.06 6.41 15.12
CA PHE A 112 -6.41 6.85 14.69
C PHE A 112 -7.61 5.96 15.11
N SER A 113 -7.40 4.77 15.66
CA SER A 113 -8.43 3.73 15.89
C SER A 113 -9.43 4.08 16.99
N GLU A 114 -9.15 5.12 17.77
CA GLU A 114 -10.03 5.62 18.83
C GLU A 114 -10.69 6.97 18.51
N ILE A 115 -10.49 7.51 17.29
CA ILE A 115 -10.58 8.95 17.02
C ILE A 115 -11.73 9.36 16.11
N PHE A 116 -12.40 8.43 15.43
CA PHE A 116 -13.70 8.81 14.91
C PHE A 116 -14.63 8.99 16.10
N PRO A 117 -15.26 10.16 16.24
CA PRO A 117 -16.26 10.37 17.27
C PRO A 117 -17.22 9.18 17.18
N SER A 118 -17.33 8.41 18.25
CA SER A 118 -18.52 7.60 18.39
C SER A 118 -19.70 8.57 18.33
N ASN A 119 -20.85 8.13 17.80
CA ASN A 119 -22.07 8.95 17.66
C ASN A 119 -22.42 9.79 18.92
N ILE A 120 -21.90 9.39 20.09
CA ILE A 120 -22.06 10.08 21.38
C ILE A 120 -21.27 11.39 21.46
N TYR A 121 -20.01 11.46 20.99
CA TYR A 121 -19.21 12.70 21.02
C TYR A 121 -19.62 13.69 19.92
N ASP A 122 -20.10 13.18 18.79
CA ASP A 122 -20.62 13.99 17.68
C ASP A 122 -21.78 14.89 18.12
N ALA A 123 -22.71 14.39 18.94
CA ALA A 123 -23.88 15.16 19.35
C ALA A 123 -23.52 16.44 20.10
N TYR A 124 -22.45 16.41 20.93
CA TYR A 124 -22.09 17.56 21.78
C TYR A 124 -21.21 18.59 21.08
N TRP A 125 -20.27 18.15 20.24
CA TRP A 125 -19.33 19.07 19.56
C TRP A 125 -19.80 19.50 18.17
N SER A 126 -20.81 18.84 17.59
CA SER A 126 -21.36 19.19 16.26
C SER A 126 -21.80 20.66 16.12
N SER A 127 -22.16 21.32 17.22
CA SER A 127 -22.51 22.75 17.23
C SER A 127 -21.30 23.69 17.30
N HIS A 128 -20.11 23.19 17.66
CA HIS A 128 -18.92 24.02 17.83
C HIS A 128 -18.37 24.49 16.47
N PRO A 129 -18.13 25.80 16.26
CA PRO A 129 -17.71 26.33 14.95
C PRO A 129 -16.44 25.66 14.37
N MET A 130 -15.41 25.45 15.21
CA MET A 130 -14.19 24.77 14.76
C MET A 130 -14.40 23.28 14.48
N TYR A 131 -15.32 22.63 15.19
CA TYR A 131 -15.64 21.24 14.93
C TYR A 131 -16.30 21.10 13.55
N GLN A 132 -17.24 21.99 13.24
CA GLN A 132 -17.88 22.07 11.93
C GLN A 132 -16.82 22.28 10.84
N VAL A 133 -15.86 23.19 11.01
CA VAL A 133 -14.75 23.38 10.06
C VAL A 133 -14.04 22.07 9.71
N ILE A 134 -13.75 21.26 10.72
CA ILE A 134 -12.99 20.01 10.58
C ILE A 134 -13.86 18.88 10.02
N TYR A 135 -15.11 18.74 10.49
CA TYR A 135 -15.97 17.58 10.24
C TYR A 135 -17.21 17.84 9.36
N THR A 136 -17.26 18.95 8.60
CA THR A 136 -18.33 19.16 7.59
C THR A 136 -18.49 17.97 6.63
N GLU A 137 -19.70 17.78 6.11
CA GLU A 137 -20.02 16.76 5.09
C GLU A 137 -19.11 16.87 3.85
N SER A 138 -18.72 18.08 3.45
CA SER A 138 -17.74 18.33 2.38
C SER A 138 -16.31 18.47 2.92
N SER A 139 -15.88 17.55 3.78
CA SER A 139 -14.55 17.51 4.44
C SER A 139 -13.31 17.63 3.52
N ALA A 140 -13.51 17.71 2.21
CA ALA A 140 -12.51 17.89 1.17
C ALA A 140 -11.73 19.21 1.26
N ASP A 141 -12.30 20.30 1.80
CA ASP A 141 -11.63 21.61 1.85
C ASP A 141 -11.81 22.32 3.20
N ILE A 142 -11.09 21.81 4.21
CA ILE A 142 -11.07 22.36 5.57
C ILE A 142 -10.66 23.85 5.58
N ILE A 143 -9.76 24.26 4.68
CA ILE A 143 -9.28 25.65 4.63
C ILE A 143 -10.40 26.58 4.19
N LYS A 144 -11.13 26.22 3.12
CA LYS A 144 -12.30 27.00 2.68
C LYS A 144 -13.37 27.10 3.76
N ASN A 145 -13.64 25.99 4.46
CA ASN A 145 -14.58 25.99 5.59
C ASN A 145 -14.15 26.96 6.68
N TYR A 146 -12.86 26.95 7.03
CA TYR A 146 -12.31 27.90 7.98
C TYR A 146 -12.48 29.34 7.51
N GLN A 147 -12.17 29.66 6.25
CA GLN A 147 -12.34 31.03 5.73
C GLN A 147 -13.79 31.52 5.83
N ASN A 148 -14.77 30.63 5.59
CA ASN A 148 -16.18 30.97 5.72
C ASN A 148 -16.61 31.26 7.17
N MET A 149 -15.99 30.59 8.15
CA MET A 149 -16.31 30.75 9.58
C MET A 149 -15.30 31.63 10.33
N LYS A 150 -14.34 32.22 9.62
CA LYS A 150 -13.16 32.87 10.21
C LYS A 150 -13.51 33.97 11.20
N SER A 151 -14.40 34.89 10.82
CA SER A 151 -14.80 36.01 11.69
C SER A 151 -15.46 35.51 12.98
N HIS A 152 -16.35 34.52 12.87
CA HIS A 152 -17.03 33.91 14.01
C HIS A 152 -16.02 33.20 14.93
N ILE A 153 -15.14 32.36 14.39
CA ILE A 153 -14.14 31.63 15.18
C ILE A 153 -13.17 32.60 15.89
N LEU A 154 -12.71 33.65 15.21
CA LEU A 154 -11.79 34.62 15.80
C LEU A 154 -12.45 35.48 16.88
N SER A 155 -13.78 35.66 16.84
CA SER A 155 -14.53 36.36 17.89
C SER A 155 -14.77 35.55 19.16
N LEU A 156 -14.52 34.23 19.15
CA LEU A 156 -14.75 33.39 20.33
C LEU A 156 -13.80 33.79 21.48
N PRO A 157 -14.30 33.85 22.73
CA PRO A 157 -13.47 34.12 23.89
C PRO A 157 -12.50 32.98 24.17
N ASP A 158 -11.33 33.28 24.75
CA ASP A 158 -10.44 32.25 25.26
C ASP A 158 -11.05 31.57 26.51
N PRO A 159 -10.80 30.26 26.72
CA PRO A 159 -11.33 29.56 27.87
C PRO A 159 -10.73 30.11 29.19
N PRO A 160 -11.53 30.23 30.28
CA PRO A 160 -11.17 30.95 31.51
C PRO A 160 -9.98 30.35 32.29
N SER A 161 -9.65 29.08 32.06
CA SER A 161 -8.41 28.46 32.54
C SER A 161 -8.16 27.16 31.80
N ILE A 162 -7.10 27.09 31.00
CA ILE A 162 -6.57 25.82 30.49
C ILE A 162 -5.84 25.16 31.67
N GLU A 163 -6.54 24.41 32.51
CA GLU A 163 -5.86 23.51 33.44
C GLU A 163 -4.96 22.59 32.61
N LYS A 164 -3.68 22.49 32.99
CA LYS A 164 -2.58 21.87 32.23
C LYS A 164 -2.76 20.38 31.88
N ASP A 165 -3.88 19.77 32.24
CA ASP A 165 -4.17 18.35 32.06
C ASP A 165 -5.61 18.08 31.61
N LEU A 166 -6.29 19.06 31.00
CA LEU A 166 -7.63 18.83 30.44
C LEU A 166 -7.57 17.74 29.36
N MET A 167 -8.03 16.54 29.74
CA MET A 167 -8.88 15.73 28.88
C MET A 167 -9.93 16.68 28.30
N LEU A 168 -10.10 16.67 26.96
CA LEU A 168 -11.16 17.40 26.23
C LEU A 168 -12.27 17.88 27.18
N PRO A 169 -12.48 19.19 27.37
CA PRO A 169 -13.18 19.69 28.53
C PRO A 169 -14.52 18.98 28.68
N LEU A 170 -14.76 18.42 29.87
CA LEU A 170 -16.12 18.11 30.31
C LEU A 170 -16.93 19.37 30.04
N LEU A 171 -17.95 19.26 29.17
CA LEU A 171 -18.70 20.42 28.71
C LEU A 171 -19.07 21.28 29.92
N PRO A 172 -18.77 22.58 29.90
CA PRO A 172 -19.38 23.44 30.90
C PRO A 172 -20.89 23.30 30.72
N SER A 173 -21.63 23.20 31.83
CA SER A 173 -23.09 23.22 31.80
C SER A 173 -23.66 24.58 31.33
N SER A 174 -22.81 25.49 30.84
CA SER A 174 -23.13 26.84 30.41
C SER A 174 -23.24 26.93 28.88
N GLU A 175 -24.06 27.87 28.44
CA GLU A 175 -24.32 28.17 27.02
C GLU A 175 -23.14 28.83 26.29
N GLU A 176 -22.01 29.07 26.97
CA GLU A 176 -20.87 29.80 26.41
C GLU A 176 -19.94 28.90 25.59
N ILE A 177 -19.73 29.28 24.33
CA ILE A 177 -18.80 28.62 23.41
C ILE A 177 -17.44 29.35 23.46
N TYR A 178 -16.38 28.64 23.83
CA TYR A 178 -15.01 29.15 23.86
C TYR A 178 -14.22 28.75 22.61
N TYR A 179 -13.12 29.45 22.35
CA TYR A 179 -12.14 29.06 21.35
C TYR A 179 -11.35 27.83 21.81
N TYR A 180 -11.18 26.87 20.89
CA TYR A 180 -10.25 25.76 21.02
C TYR A 180 -9.43 25.61 19.73
N ASP A 181 -8.15 25.28 19.89
CA ASP A 181 -7.24 24.99 18.77
C ASP A 181 -7.83 23.84 17.90
N PRO A 182 -7.70 23.89 16.57
CA PRO A 182 -8.24 22.85 15.69
C PRO A 182 -7.80 21.44 16.09
N LEU A 183 -6.58 21.25 16.58
CA LEU A 183 -6.06 19.93 16.94
C LEU A 183 -6.70 19.35 18.21
N CYS A 184 -7.41 20.16 19.00
CA CYS A 184 -8.26 19.65 20.09
C CYS A 184 -9.38 18.75 19.53
N PHE A 185 -9.94 19.09 18.38
CA PHE A 185 -11.04 18.35 17.76
C PHE A 185 -10.56 17.20 16.89
N PHE A 186 -9.26 17.10 16.60
CA PHE A 186 -8.69 15.99 15.83
C PHE A 186 -7.77 15.19 16.74
N PRO A 187 -8.32 14.37 17.67
CA PRO A 187 -7.51 13.71 18.66
C PRO A 187 -6.46 12.83 17.97
N ILE A 188 -5.23 12.88 18.45
CA ILE A 188 -4.15 12.00 18.03
C ILE A 188 -3.81 11.19 19.25
N CYS A 189 -3.84 9.85 19.15
CA CYS A 189 -3.51 9.03 20.31
C CYS A 189 -2.03 9.17 20.62
N ILE A 190 -1.71 9.83 21.74
CA ILE A 190 -0.37 9.91 22.29
C ILE A 190 -0.25 8.79 23.33
N VAL A 191 0.45 7.72 22.97
CA VAL A 191 0.81 6.68 23.95
C VAL A 191 2.03 7.16 24.72
N GLU A 192 1.83 7.59 25.97
CA GLU A 192 2.93 7.87 26.89
C GLU A 192 3.55 6.55 27.39
N CYS A 193 4.89 6.49 27.40
CA CYS A 193 5.61 5.28 27.77
C CYS A 193 5.40 4.98 29.27
N GLY A 194 4.82 3.83 29.59
CA GLY A 194 4.67 3.36 30.98
C GLY A 194 3.34 3.71 31.67
N SER A 195 2.41 4.38 30.97
CA SER A 195 1.04 4.56 31.45
C SER A 195 0.09 3.62 30.69
N PRO A 196 -0.67 2.75 31.39
CA PRO A 196 -1.74 1.98 30.75
C PRO A 196 -2.94 2.86 30.36
N ALA A 197 -3.02 4.10 30.86
CA ALA A 197 -4.07 5.04 30.51
C ALA A 197 -3.68 5.89 29.29
N LYS A 198 -4.43 5.76 28.19
CA LYS A 198 -4.36 6.67 27.04
C LYS A 198 -4.92 8.02 27.46
N LYS A 199 -4.05 9.02 27.65
CA LYS A 199 -4.49 10.40 27.92
C LYS A 199 -4.73 11.14 26.60
N ARG A 200 -5.93 11.68 26.41
CA ARG A 200 -6.23 12.63 25.34
C ARG A 200 -5.81 14.02 25.81
N MET A 201 -4.56 14.40 25.58
CA MET A 201 -4.11 15.74 25.94
C MET A 201 -4.44 16.71 24.81
N CYS A 202 -5.23 17.74 25.11
CA CYS A 202 -5.30 18.96 24.31
C CYS A 202 -4.11 19.87 24.64
N ASN A 203 -2.88 19.38 24.43
CA ASN A 203 -1.69 20.17 24.74
C ASN A 203 -1.41 21.16 23.60
N ALA A 204 -1.22 22.42 23.95
CA ALA A 204 -0.92 23.49 22.99
C ALA A 204 0.45 23.32 22.30
N ALA A 205 1.36 22.55 22.90
CA ALA A 205 2.58 22.05 22.28
C ALA A 205 2.33 20.66 21.68
N VAL A 206 2.48 20.52 20.37
CA VAL A 206 2.30 19.20 19.76
C VAL A 206 3.60 18.44 19.80
N ILE A 207 3.63 17.40 20.63
CA ILE A 207 4.69 16.41 20.57
C ILE A 207 4.42 15.53 19.35
N LEU A 208 5.39 15.44 18.45
CA LEU A 208 5.33 14.49 17.34
C LEU A 208 5.06 13.09 17.92
N PRO A 209 3.93 12.44 17.56
CA PRO A 209 3.60 11.12 18.08
C PRO A 209 4.78 10.17 17.96
N ARG A 210 5.08 9.44 19.04
CA ARG A 210 6.18 8.47 19.05
C ARG A 210 6.01 7.44 17.93
N SER A 211 4.78 7.02 17.66
CA SER A 211 4.43 6.12 16.56
C SER A 211 4.88 6.65 15.20
N LEU A 212 4.81 7.97 14.94
CA LEU A 212 5.32 8.52 13.67
C LEU A 212 6.83 8.36 13.51
N ARG A 213 7.60 8.45 14.60
CA ARG A 213 9.06 8.20 14.55
C ARG A 213 9.36 6.73 14.26
N PHE A 214 8.58 5.82 14.81
CA PHE A 214 8.71 4.39 14.53
C PHE A 214 8.36 4.07 13.08
N ILE A 215 7.25 4.64 12.57
CA ILE A 215 6.83 4.51 11.18
C ILE A 215 7.92 5.07 10.25
N ASP A 216 8.46 6.27 10.53
CA ASP A 216 9.55 6.88 9.74
C ASP A 216 10.77 5.97 9.67
N TYR A 217 11.24 5.51 10.84
CA TYR A 217 12.36 4.56 10.91
C TYR A 217 12.07 3.26 10.15
N ALA A 218 10.89 2.67 10.32
CA ALA A 218 10.49 1.45 9.63
C ALA A 218 10.48 1.62 8.11
N VAL A 219 10.02 2.77 7.62
CA VAL A 219 10.03 3.13 6.19
C VAL A 219 11.46 3.27 5.68
N LEU A 220 12.31 4.04 6.36
CA LEU A 220 13.70 4.26 5.94
C LEU A 220 14.51 2.96 5.90
N VAL A 221 14.37 2.11 6.92
CA VAL A 221 15.01 0.79 6.95
C VAL A 221 14.48 -0.09 5.82
N SER A 222 13.17 -0.09 5.55
CA SER A 222 12.59 -0.87 4.45
C SER A 222 13.13 -0.41 3.08
N ILE A 223 13.28 0.90 2.88
CA ILE A 223 13.89 1.48 1.67
C ILE A 223 15.34 1.01 1.51
N SER A 224 16.14 1.02 2.60
CA SER A 224 17.53 0.54 2.56
C SER A 224 17.60 -0.94 2.19
N ASN A 225 16.82 -1.78 2.89
CA ASN A 225 16.79 -3.23 2.68
C ASN A 225 16.37 -3.59 1.25
N LEU A 226 15.41 -2.85 0.67
CA LEU A 226 14.99 -3.05 -0.72
C LEU A 226 16.09 -2.67 -1.71
N LYS A 227 16.81 -1.56 -1.48
CA LYS A 227 17.96 -1.18 -2.32
C LYS A 227 19.04 -2.26 -2.32
N GLU A 228 19.35 -2.83 -1.15
CA GLU A 228 20.31 -3.94 -1.00
C GLU A 228 19.82 -5.28 -1.58
N SER A 229 18.51 -5.39 -1.78
CA SER A 229 17.84 -6.56 -2.34
C SER A 229 17.47 -6.38 -3.81
N ARG A 230 17.93 -5.30 -4.44
CA ARG A 230 17.72 -5.06 -5.88
C ARG A 230 18.31 -6.22 -6.68
N GLY A 231 17.49 -6.84 -7.53
CA GLY A 231 17.86 -8.02 -8.31
C GLY A 231 17.63 -9.37 -7.62
N LYS A 232 17.35 -9.39 -6.30
CA LYS A 232 16.94 -10.62 -5.57
C LYS A 232 15.43 -10.84 -5.58
N ILE A 233 14.68 -9.78 -5.86
CA ILE A 233 13.21 -9.79 -5.96
C ILE A 233 12.79 -9.38 -7.37
N SER A 234 11.56 -9.73 -7.78
CA SER A 234 11.05 -9.36 -9.09
C SER A 234 10.99 -7.84 -9.24
N LYS A 235 11.19 -7.35 -10.47
CA LYS A 235 11.22 -5.92 -10.77
C LYS A 235 9.90 -5.22 -10.45
N ILE A 236 8.77 -5.85 -10.77
CA ILE A 236 7.42 -5.36 -10.44
C ILE A 236 7.30 -5.15 -8.93
N LEU A 237 7.64 -6.16 -8.15
CA LEU A 237 7.59 -6.11 -6.69
C LEU A 237 8.50 -5.01 -6.12
N TYR A 238 9.74 -4.92 -6.59
CA TYR A 238 10.67 -3.87 -6.18
C TYR A 238 10.10 -2.48 -6.43
N CYS A 239 9.64 -2.20 -7.66
CA CYS A 239 9.12 -0.90 -8.06
C CYS A 239 7.86 -0.52 -7.26
N LEU A 240 6.92 -1.45 -7.08
CA LEU A 240 5.71 -1.24 -6.29
C LEU A 240 6.03 -0.96 -4.81
N SER A 241 6.94 -1.74 -4.22
CA SER A 241 7.34 -1.58 -2.82
C SER A 241 8.04 -0.25 -2.58
N MET A 242 9.02 0.09 -3.42
CA MET A 242 9.73 1.37 -3.36
C MET A 242 8.79 2.55 -3.56
N ALA A 243 7.86 2.45 -4.52
CA ALA A 243 6.87 3.51 -4.74
C ALA A 243 5.96 3.71 -3.53
N SER A 244 5.52 2.64 -2.88
CA SER A 244 4.70 2.74 -1.67
C SER A 244 5.47 3.40 -0.52
N LEU A 245 6.70 2.94 -0.27
CA LEU A 245 7.52 3.46 0.83
C LEU A 245 7.91 4.92 0.62
N PHE A 246 8.22 5.34 -0.62
CA PHE A 246 8.47 6.76 -0.90
C PHE A 246 7.23 7.64 -0.72
N GLN A 247 6.05 7.13 -1.05
CA GLN A 247 4.80 7.84 -0.84
C GLN A 247 4.57 8.09 0.65
N ILE A 248 4.72 7.05 1.48
CA ILE A 248 4.62 7.13 2.93
C ILE A 248 5.69 8.07 3.50
N ASN A 249 6.95 7.90 3.10
CA ASN A 249 8.07 8.72 3.57
C ASN A 249 7.83 10.22 3.31
N ARG A 250 7.33 10.56 2.11
CA ARG A 250 6.99 11.95 1.77
C ARG A 250 5.85 12.47 2.63
N SER A 251 4.81 11.67 2.85
CA SER A 251 3.69 12.07 3.69
C SER A 251 4.13 12.31 5.14
N ILE A 252 4.99 11.45 5.69
CA ILE A 252 5.59 11.64 7.02
C ILE A 252 6.42 12.93 7.04
N SER A 253 7.28 13.14 6.04
CA SER A 253 8.11 14.34 5.95
C SER A 253 7.28 15.62 5.90
N SER A 254 6.16 15.62 5.17
CA SER A 254 5.22 16.74 5.11
C SER A 254 4.58 16.98 6.48
N LEU A 255 4.14 15.92 7.14
CA LEU A 255 3.52 15.98 8.45
C LEU A 255 4.48 16.50 9.53
N VAL A 256 5.72 16.01 9.56
CA VAL A 256 6.77 16.48 10.46
C VAL A 256 7.05 17.97 10.25
N LYS A 257 7.15 18.43 8.99
CA LYS A 257 7.32 19.86 8.69
C LYS A 257 6.17 20.71 9.22
N SER A 258 4.93 20.26 9.04
CA SER A 258 3.74 20.96 9.57
C SER A 258 3.75 21.05 11.10
N PHE A 259 4.13 19.97 11.80
CA PHE A 259 4.29 20.00 13.26
C PHE A 259 5.38 20.96 13.73
N LEU A 260 6.56 20.91 13.09
CA LEU A 260 7.67 21.80 13.43
C LEU A 260 7.29 23.26 13.21
N HIS A 261 6.61 23.57 12.11
CA HIS A 261 6.13 24.91 11.82
C HIS A 261 5.12 25.40 12.86
N ARG A 262 4.13 24.57 13.23
CA ARG A 262 3.16 24.89 14.29
C ARG A 262 3.84 25.14 15.64
N ASN A 263 4.80 24.30 16.01
CA ASN A 263 5.53 24.43 17.27
C ASN A 263 6.41 25.68 17.29
N ALA A 264 7.04 26.06 16.17
CA ALA A 264 7.81 27.30 16.07
C ALA A 264 6.93 28.53 16.34
N LEU A 265 5.76 28.62 15.69
CA LEU A 265 4.80 29.72 15.92
C LEU A 265 4.34 29.78 17.39
N TYR A 266 4.15 28.63 18.04
CA TYR A 266 3.79 28.56 19.45
C TYR A 266 4.91 29.09 20.36
N LEU A 267 6.16 28.73 20.09
CA LEU A 267 7.33 29.18 20.86
C LEU A 267 7.60 30.68 20.68
N GLU A 268 7.36 31.21 19.49
CA GLU A 268 7.48 32.63 19.16
C GLU A 268 6.37 33.48 19.82
N LYS A 269 5.40 32.87 20.51
CA LYS A 269 4.22 33.52 21.10
C LYS A 269 3.52 34.44 20.10
N VAL A 270 3.38 33.98 18.86
CA VAL A 270 2.71 34.74 17.80
C VAL A 270 1.30 35.10 18.27
N GLU A 271 1.04 36.39 18.44
CA GLU A 271 -0.26 36.91 18.92
C GLU A 271 -1.39 36.69 17.89
N GLU A 272 -1.04 36.43 16.63
CA GLU A 272 -2.01 36.17 15.56
C GLU A 272 -2.60 34.75 15.66
N ARG A 273 -3.70 34.63 16.41
CA ARG A 273 -4.54 33.42 16.51
C ARG A 273 -4.83 32.76 15.16
N ASP A 274 -5.06 33.57 14.11
CA ASP A 274 -5.32 33.10 12.75
C ASP A 274 -4.18 32.24 12.17
N ARG A 275 -2.92 32.63 12.40
CA ARG A 275 -1.75 31.87 11.92
C ARG A 275 -1.62 30.52 12.62
N LEU A 276 -1.87 30.50 13.93
CA LEU A 276 -1.86 29.26 14.71
C LEU A 276 -2.96 28.30 14.24
N ILE A 277 -4.19 28.82 14.04
CA ILE A 277 -5.30 28.03 13.48
C ILE A 277 -4.91 27.44 12.12
N MET A 278 -4.43 28.26 11.19
CA MET A 278 -4.02 27.79 9.86
C MET A 278 -2.93 26.72 9.93
N SER A 279 -1.94 26.87 10.82
CA SER A 279 -0.89 25.88 11.01
C SER A 279 -1.43 24.56 11.58
N SER A 280 -2.34 24.63 12.57
CA SER A 280 -3.02 23.46 13.13
C SER A 280 -3.91 22.76 12.09
N LEU A 281 -4.64 23.50 11.24
CA LEU A 281 -5.40 22.92 10.14
C LEU A 281 -4.49 22.23 9.10
N ASN A 282 -3.33 22.80 8.79
CA ASN A 282 -2.34 22.17 7.91
C ASN A 282 -1.81 20.84 8.46
N VAL A 283 -1.62 20.75 9.78
CA VAL A 283 -1.28 19.49 10.44
C VAL A 283 -2.42 18.46 10.26
N ILE A 284 -3.67 18.84 10.49
CA ILE A 284 -4.84 17.96 10.29
C ILE A 284 -4.91 17.46 8.84
N ILE A 285 -4.73 18.35 7.86
CA ILE A 285 -4.70 17.98 6.43
C ILE A 285 -3.59 16.98 6.15
N CYS A 286 -2.38 17.21 6.68
CA CYS A 286 -1.26 16.29 6.53
C CYS A 286 -1.52 14.92 7.19
N LEU A 287 -2.16 14.89 8.36
CA LEU A 287 -2.57 13.66 9.03
C LEU A 287 -3.60 12.88 8.20
N ARG A 288 -4.65 13.56 7.71
CA ARG A 288 -5.67 12.93 6.84
C ARG A 288 -5.05 12.37 5.58
N ASN A 289 -4.15 13.12 4.94
CA ASN A 289 -3.43 12.64 3.76
C ASN A 289 -2.57 11.42 4.09
N PHE A 290 -1.85 11.42 5.21
CA PHE A 290 -1.08 10.27 5.66
C PHE A 290 -1.95 9.02 5.85
N ILE A 291 -3.09 9.15 6.53
CA ILE A 291 -4.06 8.05 6.72
C ILE A 291 -4.57 7.53 5.38
N ASN A 292 -4.98 8.44 4.51
CA ASN A 292 -5.51 8.10 3.19
C ASN A 292 -4.46 7.39 2.34
N TYR A 293 -3.19 7.80 2.44
CA TYR A 293 -2.09 7.11 1.75
C TYR A 293 -1.82 5.74 2.35
N VAL A 294 -1.69 5.60 3.68
CA VAL A 294 -1.45 4.29 4.30
C VAL A 294 -2.59 3.32 3.99
N SER A 295 -3.84 3.73 4.16
CA SER A 295 -5.02 2.89 3.88
C SER A 295 -5.20 2.61 2.38
N GLY A 296 -4.89 3.58 1.51
CA GLY A 296 -4.88 3.39 0.06
C GLY A 296 -3.83 2.38 -0.39
N LEU A 297 -2.61 2.48 0.14
CA LEU A 297 -1.52 1.55 -0.12
C LEU A 297 -1.80 0.15 0.44
N GLU A 298 -2.40 0.06 1.63
CA GLU A 298 -2.86 -1.20 2.22
C GLU A 298 -3.81 -1.94 1.27
N LYS A 299 -4.84 -1.24 0.79
CA LYS A 299 -5.87 -1.78 -0.10
C LYS A 299 -5.37 -2.11 -1.51
N THR A 300 -4.30 -1.44 -1.95
CA THR A 300 -3.77 -1.58 -3.31
C THR A 300 -2.47 -2.39 -3.30
N ILE A 301 -1.33 -1.72 -3.15
CA ILE A 301 -0.01 -2.29 -3.37
C ILE A 301 0.35 -3.32 -2.29
N PHE A 302 0.06 -3.09 -1.02
CA PHE A 302 0.45 -4.02 0.05
C PHE A 302 -0.30 -5.34 -0.03
N SER A 303 -1.58 -5.29 -0.41
CA SER A 303 -2.32 -6.52 -0.71
C SER A 303 -1.65 -7.33 -1.84
N ALA A 304 -1.11 -6.65 -2.86
CA ALA A 304 -0.39 -7.28 -3.96
C ALA A 304 1.00 -7.81 -3.57
N ILE A 305 1.66 -7.25 -2.55
CA ILE A 305 3.03 -7.62 -2.12
C ILE A 305 3.09 -8.92 -1.30
N LYS A 306 1.95 -9.55 -0.99
CA LYS A 306 1.93 -10.82 -0.24
C LYS A 306 2.78 -11.90 -0.91
N ILE A 307 3.54 -12.64 -0.10
CA ILE A 307 4.49 -13.70 -0.54
C ILE A 307 3.86 -14.62 -1.59
N CYS A 308 2.62 -15.01 -1.34
CA CYS A 308 1.81 -15.89 -2.16
C CYS A 308 1.62 -15.44 -3.61
N ASN A 309 1.67 -14.14 -3.88
CA ASN A 309 1.53 -13.59 -5.23
C ASN A 309 2.82 -13.70 -6.05
N PHE A 310 3.94 -14.06 -5.43
CA PHE A 310 5.25 -14.18 -6.08
C PHE A 310 5.90 -15.55 -5.88
N PHE A 311 5.18 -16.48 -5.24
CA PHE A 311 5.69 -17.79 -4.92
C PHE A 311 4.86 -18.86 -5.64
N PRO A 312 5.42 -19.55 -6.66
CA PRO A 312 4.72 -20.59 -7.40
C PRO A 312 4.20 -21.69 -6.49
N LEU A 313 3.01 -22.20 -6.79
CA LEU A 313 2.40 -23.31 -6.08
C LEU A 313 3.28 -24.58 -6.11
N GLU A 314 4.03 -24.79 -7.20
CA GLU A 314 4.97 -25.90 -7.32
C GLU A 314 6.09 -25.80 -6.28
N ASP A 315 6.67 -24.61 -6.10
CA ASP A 315 7.73 -24.38 -5.11
C ASP A 315 7.16 -24.51 -3.69
N MET A 316 5.92 -24.09 -3.46
CA MET A 316 5.22 -24.28 -2.18
C MET A 316 5.01 -25.76 -1.84
N LYS A 317 4.57 -26.56 -2.82
CA LYS A 317 4.45 -28.02 -2.67
C LYS A 317 5.79 -28.64 -2.31
N GLU A 318 6.85 -28.27 -3.01
CA GLU A 318 8.20 -28.75 -2.76
C GLU A 318 8.69 -28.39 -1.35
N MET A 319 8.41 -27.18 -0.85
CA MET A 319 8.75 -26.80 0.52
C MET A 319 8.01 -27.65 1.56
N PHE A 320 6.73 -27.96 1.36
CA PHE A 320 5.99 -28.85 2.24
C PHE A 320 6.59 -30.28 2.25
N GLU A 321 6.95 -30.79 1.07
CA GLU A 321 7.60 -32.10 0.92
C GLU A 321 8.99 -32.14 1.59
N ARG A 322 9.77 -31.07 1.48
CA ARG A 322 11.09 -30.97 2.13
C ARG A 322 10.99 -30.83 3.65
N ARG A 323 9.92 -30.21 4.17
CA ARG A 323 9.75 -30.02 5.62
C ARG A 323 9.43 -31.34 6.31
N ASP A 324 8.29 -31.94 5.93
CA ASP A 324 7.81 -33.24 6.41
C ASP A 324 6.57 -33.64 5.57
N PRO A 325 6.69 -34.61 4.64
CA PRO A 325 5.57 -35.04 3.80
C PRO A 325 4.37 -35.59 4.56
N TYR A 326 4.58 -36.15 5.75
CA TYR A 326 3.52 -36.76 6.56
C TYR A 326 2.75 -35.68 7.33
N LEU A 327 3.46 -34.74 7.96
CA LEU A 327 2.84 -33.64 8.70
C LEU A 327 2.14 -32.65 7.75
N CYS A 328 2.71 -32.40 6.57
CA CYS A 328 2.14 -31.47 5.59
C CYS A 328 1.25 -32.15 4.53
N ARG A 329 0.79 -33.38 4.77
CA ARG A 329 0.04 -34.17 3.78
C ARG A 329 -1.22 -33.46 3.28
N ASN A 330 -1.93 -32.77 4.16
CA ASN A 330 -3.17 -32.06 3.82
C ASN A 330 -2.89 -30.84 2.94
N GLU A 331 -1.83 -30.10 3.25
CA GLU A 331 -1.35 -28.93 2.52
C GLU A 331 -0.85 -29.36 1.14
N ILE A 332 -0.05 -30.41 1.05
CA ILE A 332 0.43 -31.01 -0.22
C ILE A 332 -0.76 -31.41 -1.09
N LYS A 333 -1.76 -32.10 -0.53
CA LYS A 333 -3.00 -32.46 -1.26
C LYS A 333 -3.76 -31.23 -1.74
N LYS A 334 -3.86 -30.18 -0.92
CA LYS A 334 -4.54 -28.93 -1.28
C LYS A 334 -3.83 -28.19 -2.41
N VAL A 335 -2.51 -28.00 -2.32
CA VAL A 335 -1.70 -27.40 -3.40
C VAL A 335 -1.84 -28.20 -4.68
N SER A 336 -1.74 -29.53 -4.57
CA SER A 336 -1.88 -30.44 -5.69
C SER A 336 -3.25 -30.34 -6.37
N SER A 337 -4.33 -30.23 -5.59
CA SER A 337 -5.68 -30.02 -6.13
C SER A 337 -5.79 -28.70 -6.89
N PHE A 338 -5.19 -27.62 -6.39
CA PHE A 338 -5.16 -26.33 -7.10
C PHE A 338 -4.35 -26.42 -8.39
N LEU A 339 -3.17 -27.02 -8.34
CA LEU A 339 -2.32 -27.25 -9.52
C LEU A 339 -3.04 -28.09 -10.57
N LYS A 340 -3.69 -29.19 -10.18
CA LYS A 340 -4.47 -30.05 -11.09
C LYS A 340 -5.53 -29.25 -11.85
N LYS A 341 -6.35 -28.47 -11.13
CA LYS A 341 -7.39 -27.62 -11.73
C LYS A 341 -6.79 -26.56 -12.67
N LYS A 342 -5.71 -25.90 -12.25
CA LYS A 342 -5.02 -24.88 -13.06
C LYS A 342 -4.43 -25.48 -14.32
N TYR A 343 -3.71 -26.58 -14.21
CA TYR A 343 -2.98 -27.20 -15.33
C TYR A 343 -3.93 -27.63 -16.45
N PHE A 344 -5.10 -28.19 -16.15
CA PHE A 344 -6.10 -28.48 -17.19
C PHE A 344 -6.43 -27.23 -18.01
N SER A 345 -6.75 -26.11 -17.34
CA SER A 345 -7.08 -24.86 -18.03
C SER A 345 -5.91 -24.26 -18.81
N LEU A 346 -4.69 -24.36 -18.25
CA LEU A 346 -3.46 -23.84 -18.87
C LEU A 346 -3.06 -24.68 -20.07
N ILE A 347 -3.11 -26.00 -19.98
CA ILE A 347 -2.82 -26.92 -21.09
C ILE A 347 -3.75 -26.62 -22.26
N SER A 348 -5.07 -26.57 -22.04
CA SER A 348 -6.03 -26.27 -23.11
C SER A 348 -5.73 -24.95 -23.80
N ARG A 349 -5.46 -23.89 -23.04
CA ARG A 349 -5.14 -22.57 -23.60
C ARG A 349 -3.80 -22.55 -24.34
N LYS A 350 -2.78 -23.21 -23.79
CA LYS A 350 -1.45 -23.28 -24.41
C LYS A 350 -1.47 -24.12 -25.68
N LYS A 351 -2.23 -25.21 -25.74
CA LYS A 351 -2.44 -25.99 -26.97
C LYS A 351 -3.06 -25.14 -28.08
N LEU A 352 -4.15 -24.42 -27.79
CA LEU A 352 -4.76 -23.49 -28.75
C LEU A 352 -3.76 -22.45 -29.28
N ARG A 353 -2.93 -21.87 -28.40
CA ARG A 353 -1.87 -20.93 -28.82
C ARG A 353 -0.76 -21.59 -29.63
N ALA A 354 -0.43 -22.84 -29.33
CA ALA A 354 0.54 -23.61 -30.11
C ALA A 354 0.03 -23.82 -31.53
N ASP A 355 -1.25 -24.21 -31.68
CA ASP A 355 -1.90 -24.40 -32.97
C ASP A 355 -1.94 -23.11 -33.78
N ASP A 356 -2.29 -21.98 -33.14
CA ASP A 356 -2.25 -20.65 -33.77
C ASP A 356 -0.85 -20.26 -34.24
N LEU A 357 0.19 -20.57 -33.46
CA LEU A 357 1.59 -20.30 -33.85
C LEU A 357 2.02 -21.17 -35.02
N VAL A 358 1.65 -22.46 -35.02
CA VAL A 358 1.93 -23.37 -36.15
C VAL A 358 1.28 -22.86 -37.42
N LYS A 359 0.01 -22.44 -37.35
CA LYS A 359 -0.70 -21.85 -38.48
C LYS A 359 0.01 -20.61 -39.02
N LYS A 360 0.37 -19.65 -38.16
CA LYS A 360 1.12 -18.44 -38.57
C LYS A 360 2.49 -18.76 -39.19
N ILE A 361 3.20 -19.76 -38.67
CA ILE A 361 4.48 -20.20 -39.24
C ILE A 361 4.27 -20.80 -40.63
N SER A 362 3.20 -21.59 -40.85
CA SER A 362 2.89 -22.14 -42.17
C SER A 362 2.51 -21.06 -43.19
N GLU A 363 1.70 -20.07 -42.80
CA GLU A 363 1.31 -18.95 -43.67
C GLU A 363 2.51 -18.10 -44.11
N ASN A 364 3.45 -17.84 -43.19
CA ASN A 364 4.66 -17.08 -43.50
C ASN A 364 5.64 -17.80 -44.44
N LYS A 365 5.60 -19.14 -44.53
CA LYS A 365 6.46 -19.90 -45.44
C LYS A 365 6.04 -19.78 -46.91
N LEU A 366 4.79 -19.41 -47.19
CA LEU A 366 4.31 -19.22 -48.57
C LEU A 366 4.65 -17.82 -49.15
N GLY A 367 4.93 -16.83 -48.30
CA GLY A 367 5.28 -15.47 -48.72
C GLY A 367 6.78 -15.32 -49.01
N ASN A 368 7.20 -15.54 -50.26
CA ASN A 368 8.59 -15.34 -50.68
C ASN A 368 9.01 -13.85 -50.59
N ASN A 369 10.16 -13.61 -49.96
CA ASN A 369 11.07 -12.46 -50.15
C ASN A 369 11.08 -11.29 -49.15
N SER A 370 11.16 -11.53 -47.83
CA SER A 370 11.83 -10.53 -46.98
C SER A 370 12.70 -11.13 -45.86
N LYS A 371 13.92 -10.60 -45.69
CA LYS A 371 14.84 -10.93 -44.60
C LYS A 371 14.24 -10.68 -43.21
N PHE A 372 13.21 -9.85 -43.09
CA PHE A 372 12.51 -9.60 -41.82
C PHE A 372 11.65 -10.79 -41.37
N LEU A 373 11.18 -11.63 -42.30
CA LEU A 373 10.36 -12.81 -41.97
C LEU A 373 11.15 -13.91 -41.27
N SER A 374 12.45 -14.07 -41.57
CA SER A 374 13.26 -15.15 -41.00
C SER A 374 13.43 -15.01 -39.48
N VAL A 375 13.72 -13.80 -38.98
CA VAL A 375 13.87 -13.52 -37.54
C VAL A 375 12.55 -13.75 -36.79
N SER A 376 11.43 -13.38 -37.40
CA SER A 376 10.10 -13.60 -36.82
C SER A 376 9.75 -15.09 -36.71
N VAL A 377 10.05 -15.87 -37.75
CA VAL A 377 9.79 -17.33 -37.79
C VAL A 377 10.66 -18.07 -36.77
N GLU A 378 11.93 -17.68 -36.61
CA GLU A 378 12.82 -18.28 -35.61
C GLU A 378 12.30 -18.03 -34.18
N ASN A 379 11.91 -16.79 -33.87
CA ASN A 379 11.33 -16.43 -32.57
C ASN A 379 10.02 -17.17 -32.30
N ALA A 380 9.16 -17.31 -33.31
CA ALA A 380 7.92 -18.08 -33.22
C ALA A 380 8.21 -19.57 -32.96
N THR A 381 9.18 -20.15 -33.67
CA THR A 381 9.58 -21.57 -33.50
C THR A 381 10.15 -21.84 -32.11
N LYS A 382 10.99 -20.93 -31.60
CA LYS A 382 11.53 -21.01 -30.24
C LYS A 382 10.42 -20.92 -29.19
N SER A 383 9.46 -20.00 -29.38
CA SER A 383 8.29 -19.84 -28.51
C SER A 383 7.41 -21.09 -28.51
N LEU A 384 7.14 -21.67 -29.69
CA LEU A 384 6.38 -22.91 -29.84
C LEU A 384 7.06 -24.09 -29.13
N ARG A 385 8.38 -24.24 -29.26
CA ARG A 385 9.13 -25.29 -28.56
C ARG A 385 9.02 -25.14 -27.04
N LYS A 386 9.17 -23.91 -26.53
CA LYS A 386 9.00 -23.61 -25.11
C LYS A 386 7.60 -24.00 -24.64
N LEU A 387 6.57 -23.60 -25.39
CA LEU A 387 5.18 -23.86 -25.08
C LEU A 387 4.86 -25.36 -25.01
N ASN A 388 5.35 -26.14 -25.98
CA ASN A 388 5.19 -27.59 -26.01
C ASN A 388 5.91 -28.29 -24.85
N ASN A 389 7.09 -27.81 -24.46
CA ASN A 389 7.79 -28.34 -23.29
C ASN A 389 7.02 -28.07 -21.99
N GLU A 390 6.50 -26.85 -21.81
CA GLU A 390 5.67 -26.49 -20.65
C GLU A 390 4.38 -27.33 -20.60
N ILE A 391 3.70 -27.53 -21.74
CA ILE A 391 2.53 -28.42 -21.84
C ILE A 391 2.89 -29.84 -21.38
N ARG A 392 3.98 -30.40 -21.92
CA ARG A 392 4.43 -31.75 -21.58
C ARG A 392 4.75 -31.89 -20.10
N GLU A 393 5.42 -30.92 -19.49
CA GLU A 393 5.73 -30.93 -18.05
C GLU A 393 4.46 -30.93 -17.19
N MET A 394 3.46 -30.11 -17.55
CA MET A 394 2.16 -30.09 -16.86
C MET A 394 1.40 -31.41 -17.05
N GLU A 395 1.42 -32.00 -18.24
CA GLU A 395 0.80 -33.31 -18.51
C GLU A 395 1.46 -34.43 -17.69
N MET A 396 2.79 -34.47 -17.64
CA MET A 396 3.53 -35.42 -16.80
C MET A 396 3.21 -35.26 -15.32
N PHE A 397 3.07 -34.02 -14.84
CA PHE A 397 2.64 -33.77 -13.47
C PHE A 397 1.23 -34.33 -13.20
N LEU A 398 0.29 -34.18 -14.14
CA LEU A 398 -1.08 -34.69 -14.00
C LEU A 398 -1.16 -36.23 -13.97
N LEU A 399 -0.26 -36.93 -14.67
CA LEU A 399 -0.17 -38.40 -14.64
C LEU A 399 0.21 -38.93 -13.26
N ASN A 400 0.98 -38.17 -12.48
CA ASN A 400 1.35 -38.56 -11.11
C ASN A 400 0.18 -38.44 -10.10
N PHE A 401 -1.02 -38.02 -10.53
CA PHE A 401 -2.23 -37.89 -9.69
C PHE A 401 -3.31 -38.93 -9.98
N THR A 402 -3.06 -39.88 -10.88
CA THR A 402 -4.04 -40.93 -11.21
C THR A 402 -3.90 -42.21 -10.39
N ASP A 403 -2.98 -42.21 -9.42
CA ASP A 403 -2.86 -43.21 -8.34
C ASP A 403 -3.57 -42.70 -7.07
#